data_AF-A0A959TUE9-F1
#
_entry.id   AF-A0A959TUE9-F1
#
_cell.length_a   1.000
_cell.length_b   1.000
_cell.length_c   1.000
_cell.angle_alpha   90.00
_cell.angle_beta   90.00
_cell.angle_gamma   90.00
#
_symmetry.space_group_name_H-M   'P 1'
#
loop_
_entity.id
_entity.type
_entity.pdbx_description
1 polymer ?
#
loop_
_entity_poly.entity_id
_entity_poly.type
_entity_poly.pdbx_seq_one_letter_code
_entity_poly.pdbx_strand_id
1 'polypeptide(L)'
;MLDALLAMGFLLLLLWGMRQVTFFRDDHFGNVLPWVFLLKALSGTALWYVYTYLYTDRATADLYKYFDDSAVMFSALPERPMDYLRMLLGIGNDTQYFTDTYYVHMNNWFREYEGNLYNDSHTMIRFNALVRLISFGSLHVHTVFACALSLIGLTALYKAIAPQMPGKEYGVGAALFFIPSVLFWGSGVIKESLLFFALGSLVMQVFRWMRNGPDLRGALIVLLCTTLLFFLKFYVLVSMIPGLLALYWCRRSRGRVFPRFAGVLALFALIALNVQYIIPGFNVLEVLYWKHRDFIGLAQSMDSGSFLDPVSLRPDIWSFVKAAPHALYITLFGPIHTATDGLLGAMAGMETIALLALVVLILRRRRSLAEVDLALVLYCLSFVLLLSLMIGYTTPVMGAVVRYRTPLLPFVVIAVLAFSDVQSSTVRPFNFNRSGT
;
A
#
# COMPACT_ATOMS: atom_id res chain seq x y z
N MET A 1 7.13 2.46 30.94
CA MET A 1 6.89 1.04 31.31
C MET A 1 5.45 0.61 31.07
N LEU A 2 4.44 1.39 31.52
CA LEU A 2 3.01 1.03 31.32
C LEU A 2 2.63 0.87 29.83
N ASP A 3 3.03 1.80 28.96
CA ASP A 3 2.71 1.74 27.52
C ASP A 3 3.24 0.46 26.84
N ALA A 4 4.42 0.01 27.22
CA ALA A 4 5.04 -1.19 26.68
C ALA A 4 4.33 -2.46 27.16
N LEU A 5 3.92 -2.50 28.44
CA LEU A 5 3.14 -3.61 28.99
C LEU A 5 1.76 -3.68 28.33
N LEU A 6 1.11 -2.53 28.12
CA LEU A 6 -0.18 -2.46 27.45
C LEU A 6 -0.06 -2.93 25.99
N ALA A 7 0.94 -2.46 25.26
CA ALA A 7 1.20 -2.90 23.89
C ALA A 7 1.50 -4.40 23.81
N MET A 8 2.27 -4.94 24.76
CA MET A 8 2.53 -6.38 24.87
C MET A 8 1.23 -7.17 25.14
N GLY A 9 0.37 -6.67 26.03
CA GLY A 9 -0.94 -7.27 26.30
C GLY A 9 -1.81 -7.37 25.04
N PHE A 10 -1.93 -6.27 24.28
CA PHE A 10 -2.65 -6.26 23.00
C PHE A 10 -1.99 -7.15 21.94
N LEU A 11 -0.66 -7.17 21.88
CA LEU A 11 0.08 -8.04 20.97
C LEU A 11 -0.23 -9.52 21.23
N LEU A 12 -0.18 -9.96 22.50
CA LEU A 12 -0.51 -11.32 22.90
C LEU A 12 -1.98 -11.66 22.65
N LEU A 13 -2.90 -10.72 22.92
CA LEU A 13 -4.32 -10.88 22.64
C LEU A 13 -4.60 -11.10 21.15
N LEU A 14 -3.98 -10.29 20.28
CA LEU A 14 -4.15 -10.42 18.83
C LEU A 14 -3.47 -11.68 18.29
N LEU A 15 -2.29 -12.07 18.82
CA LEU A 15 -1.65 -13.35 18.50
C LEU A 15 -2.55 -14.54 18.84
N TRP A 16 -3.17 -14.51 20.01
CA TRP A 16 -4.14 -15.53 20.41
C TRP A 16 -5.36 -15.53 19.47
N GLY A 17 -5.93 -14.36 19.18
CA GLY A 17 -7.05 -14.21 18.25
C GLY A 17 -6.75 -14.74 16.85
N MET A 18 -5.56 -14.47 16.31
CA MET A 18 -5.12 -14.97 15.01
C MET A 18 -5.13 -16.50 14.93
N ARG A 19 -4.79 -17.21 16.02
CA ARG A 19 -4.84 -18.69 16.05
C ARG A 19 -6.27 -19.23 16.03
N GLN A 20 -7.24 -18.48 16.55
CA GLN A 20 -8.64 -18.89 16.60
C GLN A 20 -9.37 -18.64 15.28
N VAL A 21 -9.01 -17.59 14.55
CA VAL A 21 -9.72 -17.18 13.33
C VAL A 21 -9.30 -18.03 12.13
N THR A 22 -10.28 -18.68 11.48
CA THR A 22 -10.06 -19.55 10.31
C THR A 22 -9.43 -18.83 9.12
N PHE A 23 -9.60 -17.51 9.03
CA PHE A 23 -8.95 -16.68 8.02
C PHE A 23 -7.42 -16.79 8.02
N PHE A 24 -6.77 -17.03 9.16
CA PHE A 24 -5.30 -17.18 9.21
C PHE A 24 -4.85 -18.64 9.05
N ARG A 25 -5.77 -19.60 8.97
CA ARG A 25 -5.43 -20.99 8.69
C ARG A 25 -5.09 -21.12 7.19
N ASP A 26 -3.93 -21.70 6.91
CA ASP A 26 -3.39 -21.97 5.59
C ASP A 26 -2.33 -23.07 5.70
N ASP A 27 -2.28 -23.99 4.75
CA ASP A 27 -1.40 -25.17 4.81
C ASP A 27 0.08 -24.79 4.70
N HIS A 28 0.41 -23.67 4.07
CA HIS A 28 1.79 -23.26 3.81
C HIS A 28 2.26 -22.20 4.80
N PHE A 29 1.50 -21.11 4.96
CA PHE A 29 1.89 -19.96 5.81
C PHE A 29 1.15 -19.84 7.12
N GLY A 30 0.13 -20.65 7.41
CA GLY A 30 -0.71 -20.47 8.61
C GLY A 30 0.09 -20.43 9.91
N ASN A 31 1.10 -21.30 10.04
CA ASN A 31 1.98 -21.35 11.21
C ASN A 31 3.06 -20.25 11.24
N VAL A 32 3.32 -19.61 10.09
CA VAL A 32 4.33 -18.56 9.92
C VAL A 32 3.73 -17.18 10.19
N LEU A 33 2.43 -16.97 9.95
CA LEU A 33 1.75 -15.69 10.13
C LEU A 33 1.89 -15.08 11.53
N PRO A 34 1.83 -15.83 12.65
CA PRO A 34 2.12 -15.26 13.98
C PRO A 34 3.54 -14.72 14.11
N TRP A 35 4.53 -15.38 13.49
CA TRP A 35 5.91 -14.91 13.47
C TRP A 35 6.08 -13.68 12.58
N VAL A 36 5.39 -13.63 11.44
CA VAL A 36 5.31 -12.43 10.60
C VAL A 36 4.71 -11.27 11.40
N PHE A 37 3.68 -11.52 12.20
CA PHE A 37 3.07 -10.47 13.03
C PHE A 37 4.05 -9.93 14.08
N LEU A 38 4.81 -10.80 14.75
CA LEU A 38 5.87 -10.39 15.67
C LEU A 38 6.97 -9.58 14.96
N LEU A 39 7.39 -10.04 13.78
CA LEU A 39 8.37 -9.33 12.96
C LEU A 39 7.86 -7.94 12.52
N LYS A 40 6.57 -7.84 12.16
CA LYS A 40 5.92 -6.56 11.87
C LYS A 40 5.89 -5.66 13.09
N ALA A 41 5.50 -6.17 14.27
CA ALA A 41 5.51 -5.37 15.49
C ALA A 41 6.91 -4.83 15.81
N LEU A 42 7.95 -5.67 15.70
CA LEU A 42 9.35 -5.24 15.84
C LEU A 42 9.73 -4.16 14.81
N SER A 43 9.31 -4.33 13.56
CA SER A 43 9.57 -3.37 12.48
C SER A 43 8.83 -2.04 12.70
N GLY A 44 7.60 -2.07 13.20
CA GLY A 44 6.85 -0.87 13.60
C GLY A 44 7.49 -0.14 14.77
N THR A 45 8.01 -0.86 15.77
CA THR A 45 8.82 -0.28 16.85
C THR A 45 10.13 0.30 16.33
N ALA A 46 10.77 -0.35 15.35
CA ALA A 46 11.97 0.19 14.71
C ALA A 46 11.67 1.50 13.95
N LEU A 47 10.52 1.59 13.27
CA LEU A 47 10.09 2.83 12.62
C LEU A 47 9.86 3.96 13.65
N TRP A 48 9.23 3.65 14.78
CA TRP A 48 9.12 4.60 15.89
C TRP A 48 10.49 5.06 16.38
N TYR A 49 11.43 4.14 16.57
CA TYR A 49 12.81 4.48 16.96
C TYR A 49 13.47 5.43 15.96
N VAL A 50 13.34 5.15 14.66
CA VAL A 50 13.88 5.98 13.58
C VAL A 50 13.30 7.41 13.64
N TYR A 51 11.97 7.55 13.77
CA TYR A 51 11.33 8.87 13.89
C TYR A 51 11.51 9.54 15.25
N THR A 52 12.00 8.84 16.27
CA THR A 52 12.29 9.44 17.58
C THR A 52 13.72 9.94 17.65
N TYR A 53 14.68 9.14 17.18
CA TYR A 53 16.10 9.34 17.46
C TYR A 53 16.93 9.73 16.24
N LEU A 54 16.50 9.37 15.02
CA LEU A 54 17.23 9.73 13.79
C LEU A 54 16.62 10.95 13.10
N TYR A 55 15.29 10.98 13.00
CA TYR A 55 14.53 12.11 12.46
C TYR A 55 13.76 12.78 13.59
N THR A 56 14.50 13.52 14.42
CA THR A 56 14.04 14.03 15.74
C THR A 56 12.91 15.05 15.69
N ASP A 57 12.63 15.63 14.52
CA ASP A 57 11.53 16.55 14.35
C ASP A 57 10.17 15.82 14.35
N ARG A 58 9.57 15.80 15.53
CA ARG A 58 8.24 15.22 15.78
C ARG A 58 7.16 15.88 14.93
N ALA A 59 7.26 17.18 14.67
CA ALA A 59 6.23 17.92 13.95
C ALA A 59 6.19 17.56 12.46
N THR A 60 7.31 17.13 11.87
CA THR A 60 7.39 16.68 10.47
C THR A 60 7.22 15.17 10.28
N ALA A 61 7.40 14.37 11.34
CA ALA A 61 7.26 12.92 11.29
C ALA A 61 5.79 12.45 11.21
N ASP A 62 5.41 11.82 10.09
CA ASP A 62 4.05 11.33 9.82
C ASP A 62 3.48 10.42 10.93
N LEU A 63 4.32 9.66 11.62
CA LEU A 63 3.94 8.83 12.75
C LEU A 63 3.30 9.64 13.89
N TYR A 64 3.88 10.80 14.21
CA TYR A 64 3.46 11.64 15.32
C TYR A 64 2.41 12.65 14.90
N LYS A 65 2.54 13.25 13.71
CA LYS A 65 1.56 14.18 13.13
C LYS A 65 0.12 13.72 13.31
N TYR A 66 -0.20 12.53 12.81
CA TYR A 66 -1.56 12.01 12.84
C TYR A 66 -1.99 11.53 14.22
N PHE A 67 -1.04 11.11 15.04
CA PHE A 67 -1.30 10.62 16.38
C PHE A 67 -1.61 11.78 17.35
N ASP A 68 -0.83 12.85 17.28
CA ASP A 68 -0.98 14.02 18.15
C ASP A 68 -2.27 14.78 17.81
N ASP A 69 -2.57 15.01 16.53
CA ASP A 69 -3.84 15.64 16.10
C ASP A 69 -5.06 14.79 16.51
N SER A 70 -4.92 13.46 16.57
CA SER A 70 -6.00 12.59 17.04
C SER A 70 -6.29 12.74 18.54
N ALA A 71 -5.32 13.21 19.33
CA ALA A 71 -5.52 13.46 20.75
C ALA A 71 -6.45 14.65 20.98
N VAL A 72 -6.36 15.69 20.13
CA VAL A 72 -7.29 16.84 20.14
C VAL A 72 -8.71 16.39 19.79
N MET A 73 -8.86 15.52 18.79
CA MET A 73 -10.18 14.95 18.48
C MET A 73 -10.72 14.14 19.66
N PHE A 74 -9.89 13.31 20.27
CA PHE A 74 -10.26 12.46 21.39
C PHE A 74 -10.57 13.22 22.68
N SER A 75 -9.96 14.39 22.91
CA SER A 75 -10.25 15.20 24.10
C SER A 75 -11.68 15.75 24.13
N ALA A 76 -12.39 15.76 23.00
CA ALA A 76 -13.81 16.09 22.95
C ALA A 76 -14.69 15.01 23.61
N LEU A 77 -14.23 13.76 23.71
CA LEU A 77 -15.06 12.62 24.11
C LEU A 77 -15.67 12.75 25.52
N PRO A 78 -14.95 13.20 26.58
CA PRO A 78 -15.52 13.28 27.92
C PRO A 78 -16.58 14.37 28.09
N GLU A 79 -16.38 15.52 27.45
CA GLU A 79 -17.25 16.70 27.63
C GLU A 79 -18.33 16.82 26.54
N ARG A 80 -17.98 16.50 25.29
CA ARG A 80 -18.84 16.63 24.09
C ARG A 80 -18.71 15.39 23.20
N PRO A 81 -19.24 14.23 23.61
CA PRO A 81 -19.12 12.98 22.85
C PRO A 81 -19.72 13.06 21.44
N MET A 82 -20.73 13.92 21.23
CA MET A 82 -21.31 14.14 19.90
C MET A 82 -20.32 14.83 18.95
N ASP A 83 -19.51 15.75 19.46
CA ASP A 83 -18.48 16.41 18.64
C ASP A 83 -17.42 15.41 18.22
N TYR A 84 -16.99 14.54 19.14
CA TYR A 84 -16.09 13.44 18.83
C TYR A 84 -16.65 12.55 17.71
N LEU A 85 -17.91 12.10 17.82
CA LEU A 85 -18.53 11.25 16.80
C LEU A 85 -18.70 11.95 15.45
N ARG A 86 -19.06 13.25 15.44
CA ARG A 86 -19.17 14.03 14.21
C ARG A 86 -17.83 14.21 13.53
N MET A 87 -16.77 14.52 14.27
CA MET A 87 -15.41 14.60 13.74
C MET A 87 -14.90 13.25 13.22
N LEU A 88 -15.17 12.18 13.96
CA LEU A 88 -14.75 10.81 13.62
C LEU A 88 -15.42 10.30 12.35
N LEU A 89 -16.73 10.53 12.21
CA LEU A 89 -17.51 10.08 11.05
C LEU A 89 -17.49 11.07 9.89
N GLY A 90 -17.07 12.32 10.12
CA GLY A 90 -17.10 13.39 9.12
C GLY A 90 -18.51 13.86 8.76
N ILE A 91 -19.42 13.88 9.74
CA ILE A 91 -20.83 14.24 9.52
C ILE A 91 -21.12 15.56 10.24
N GLY A 92 -21.39 16.62 9.48
CA GLY A 92 -21.75 17.93 10.04
C GLY A 92 -20.63 18.58 10.86
N ASN A 93 -19.38 18.26 10.54
CA ASN A 93 -18.18 18.70 11.25
C ASN A 93 -17.43 19.84 10.52
N ASP A 94 -17.98 20.34 9.41
CA ASP A 94 -17.42 21.41 8.58
C ASP A 94 -18.07 22.76 8.91
N THR A 95 -18.03 23.15 10.18
CA THR A 95 -18.55 24.44 10.64
C THR A 95 -17.44 25.26 11.29
N GLN A 96 -17.64 26.59 11.35
CA GLN A 96 -16.72 27.48 12.03
C GLN A 96 -16.51 27.07 13.50
N TYR A 97 -17.57 26.59 14.18
CA TYR A 97 -17.48 26.04 15.53
C TYR A 97 -16.42 24.93 15.66
N PHE A 98 -16.39 23.93 14.76
CA PHE A 98 -15.39 22.86 14.82
C PHE A 98 -13.99 23.37 14.49
N THR A 99 -13.90 24.34 13.58
CA THR A 99 -12.63 24.95 13.19
C THR A 99 -11.98 25.67 14.37
N ASP A 100 -12.75 26.56 15.01
CA ASP A 100 -12.27 27.40 16.11
C ASP A 100 -12.05 26.59 17.40
N THR A 101 -12.84 25.53 17.62
CA THR A 101 -12.77 24.73 18.85
C THR A 101 -11.72 23.61 18.78
N TYR A 102 -11.53 22.98 17.62
CA TYR A 102 -10.71 21.76 17.50
C TYR A 102 -9.65 21.87 16.41
N TYR A 103 -10.02 22.21 15.17
CA TYR A 103 -9.11 22.05 14.03
C TYR A 103 -7.96 23.05 14.01
N VAL A 104 -8.13 24.25 14.57
CA VAL A 104 -7.04 25.23 14.72
C VAL A 104 -5.92 24.71 15.63
N HIS A 105 -6.21 23.74 16.50
CA HIS A 105 -5.24 23.09 17.37
C HIS A 105 -4.61 21.83 16.75
N MET A 106 -5.01 21.47 15.53
CA MET A 106 -4.46 20.34 14.78
C MET A 106 -3.49 20.84 13.72
N ASN A 107 -2.25 20.38 13.76
CA ASN A 107 -1.20 20.90 12.88
C ASN A 107 -1.35 20.43 11.43
N ASN A 108 -2.01 19.30 11.18
CA ASN A 108 -2.08 18.67 9.86
C ASN A 108 -3.51 18.50 9.34
N TRP A 109 -4.50 19.09 10.03
CA TRP A 109 -5.88 19.09 9.56
C TRP A 109 -6.06 19.96 8.31
N PHE A 110 -5.41 21.12 8.30
CA PHE A 110 -5.29 21.99 7.12
C PHE A 110 -3.85 21.95 6.62
N ARG A 111 -3.63 21.95 5.31
CA ARG A 111 -2.30 22.01 4.70
C ARG A 111 -2.14 23.30 3.90
N GLU A 112 -0.95 23.87 3.97
CA GLU A 112 -0.60 25.15 3.33
C GLU A 112 -0.52 25.03 1.80
N TYR A 113 -0.17 23.85 1.26
CA TYR A 113 0.03 23.58 -0.18
C TYR A 113 -0.95 22.51 -0.72
N GLU A 114 -2.26 22.66 -0.49
CA GLU A 114 -3.27 21.77 -1.08
C GLU A 114 -4.21 22.49 -2.05
N GLY A 115 -4.28 22.00 -3.30
CA GLY A 115 -5.42 22.23 -4.18
C GLY A 115 -6.69 21.52 -3.67
N ASN A 116 -7.85 21.84 -4.25
CA ASN A 116 -9.24 21.48 -3.85
C ASN A 116 -9.59 19.97 -3.66
N LEU A 117 -8.63 19.06 -3.59
CA LEU A 117 -8.82 17.62 -3.34
C LEU A 117 -8.64 17.31 -1.85
N TYR A 118 -9.49 16.43 -1.31
CA TYR A 118 -9.53 16.00 0.09
C TYR A 118 -8.15 15.71 0.73
N ASN A 119 -7.94 16.22 1.96
CA ASN A 119 -6.72 15.99 2.74
C ASN A 119 -6.68 14.56 3.30
N ASP A 120 -5.76 13.76 2.75
CA ASP A 120 -5.56 12.36 3.14
C ASP A 120 -5.10 12.17 4.61
N SER A 121 -4.67 13.23 5.30
CA SER A 121 -4.31 13.21 6.73
C SER A 121 -5.52 12.92 7.63
N HIS A 122 -6.71 13.40 7.25
CA HIS A 122 -7.93 13.25 8.05
C HIS A 122 -8.25 11.78 8.34
N THR A 123 -8.01 10.91 7.36
CA THR A 123 -8.26 9.47 7.53
C THR A 123 -7.36 8.85 8.60
N MET A 124 -6.08 9.25 8.63
CA MET A 124 -5.13 8.77 9.65
C MET A 124 -5.45 9.33 11.04
N ILE A 125 -5.85 10.60 11.13
CA ILE A 125 -6.25 11.25 12.38
C ILE A 125 -7.48 10.53 12.96
N ARG A 126 -8.51 10.27 12.14
CA ARG A 126 -9.72 9.54 12.54
C ARG A 126 -9.41 8.09 12.94
N PHE A 127 -8.55 7.41 12.20
CA PHE A 127 -8.08 6.07 12.57
C PHE A 127 -7.43 6.06 13.96
N ASN A 128 -6.50 6.99 14.20
CA ASN A 128 -5.85 7.09 15.50
C ASN A 128 -6.86 7.44 16.60
N ALA A 129 -7.80 8.36 16.37
CA ALA A 129 -8.83 8.72 17.33
C ALA A 129 -9.69 7.50 17.73
N LEU A 130 -10.07 6.67 16.74
CA LEU A 130 -10.79 5.41 16.98
C LEU A 130 -9.98 4.44 17.84
N VAL A 131 -8.72 4.20 17.51
CA VAL A 131 -7.85 3.29 18.26
C VAL A 131 -7.59 3.82 19.68
N ARG A 132 -7.64 5.14 19.87
CA ARG A 132 -7.46 5.80 21.17
C ARG A 132 -8.49 5.41 22.23
N LEU A 133 -9.69 4.97 21.80
CA LEU A 133 -10.73 4.44 22.69
C LEU A 133 -10.27 3.22 23.49
N ILE A 134 -9.35 2.43 22.93
CA ILE A 134 -8.85 1.19 23.55
C ILE A 134 -7.36 1.25 23.91
N SER A 135 -6.60 2.16 23.29
CA SER A 135 -5.16 2.28 23.52
C SER A 135 -4.78 3.12 24.72
N PHE A 136 -5.74 3.87 25.29
CA PHE A 136 -5.50 4.88 26.33
C PHE A 136 -4.43 5.92 25.95
N GLY A 137 -4.23 6.15 24.65
CA GLY A 137 -3.20 7.07 24.15
C GLY A 137 -1.79 6.50 24.09
N SER A 138 -1.62 5.18 24.11
CA SER A 138 -0.32 4.54 23.85
C SER A 138 -0.06 4.38 22.35
N LEU A 139 0.96 5.06 21.81
CA LEU A 139 1.37 4.96 20.40
C LEU A 139 1.80 3.53 20.01
N HIS A 140 2.39 2.78 20.94
CA HIS A 140 2.81 1.39 20.69
C HIS A 140 1.61 0.47 20.48
N VAL A 141 0.50 0.69 21.19
CA VAL A 141 -0.74 -0.04 20.94
C VAL A 141 -1.27 0.27 19.53
N HIS A 142 -1.24 1.53 19.10
CA HIS A 142 -1.63 1.89 17.73
C HIS A 142 -0.76 1.18 16.69
N THR A 143 0.55 1.05 16.97
CA THR A 143 1.50 0.32 16.12
C THR A 143 1.10 -1.15 15.99
N VAL A 144 0.72 -1.80 17.10
CA VAL A 144 0.24 -3.19 17.11
C VAL A 144 -1.05 -3.35 16.26
N PHE A 145 -2.01 -2.43 16.39
CA PHE A 145 -3.24 -2.44 15.57
C PHE A 145 -2.96 -2.19 14.08
N ALA A 146 -2.09 -1.24 13.76
CA ALA A 146 -1.66 -0.96 12.38
C ALA A 146 -0.97 -2.19 11.76
N CYS A 147 -0.09 -2.86 12.50
CA CYS A 147 0.55 -4.11 12.08
C CYS A 147 -0.49 -5.21 11.80
N ALA A 148 -1.51 -5.33 12.64
CA ALA A 148 -2.55 -6.35 12.50
C ALA A 148 -3.40 -6.11 11.25
N LEU A 149 -3.85 -4.86 11.02
CA LEU A 149 -4.59 -4.48 9.82
C LEU A 149 -3.76 -4.72 8.54
N SER A 150 -2.51 -4.27 8.55
CA SER A 150 -1.59 -4.52 7.43
C SER A 150 -1.43 -6.01 7.15
N LEU A 151 -1.28 -6.84 8.20
CA LEU A 151 -1.14 -8.29 8.04
C LEU A 151 -2.42 -8.95 7.52
N ILE A 152 -3.60 -8.50 7.95
CA ILE A 152 -4.89 -8.96 7.40
C ILE A 152 -4.92 -8.71 5.88
N GLY A 153 -4.53 -7.51 5.45
CA GLY A 153 -4.42 -7.15 4.05
C GLY A 153 -3.44 -8.02 3.27
N LEU A 154 -2.21 -8.14 3.75
CA LEU A 154 -1.18 -8.96 3.10
C LEU A 154 -1.60 -10.45 3.04
N THR A 155 -2.24 -10.96 4.08
CA THR A 155 -2.79 -12.34 4.11
C THR A 155 -3.94 -12.48 3.10
N ALA A 156 -4.82 -11.49 3.00
CA ALA A 156 -5.89 -11.48 2.00
C ALA A 156 -5.32 -11.50 0.58
N LEU A 157 -4.29 -10.68 0.32
CA LEU A 157 -3.60 -10.66 -0.97
C LEU A 157 -2.91 -12.01 -1.27
N TYR A 158 -2.24 -12.61 -0.28
CA TYR A 158 -1.67 -13.95 -0.41
C TYR A 158 -2.74 -14.98 -0.79
N LYS A 159 -3.88 -14.99 -0.08
CA LYS A 159 -5.00 -15.89 -0.36
C LYS A 159 -5.70 -15.64 -1.71
N ALA A 160 -5.53 -14.45 -2.29
CA ALA A 160 -6.02 -14.14 -3.62
C ALA A 160 -5.09 -14.67 -4.73
N ILE A 161 -3.78 -14.54 -4.53
CA ILE A 161 -2.76 -14.77 -5.56
C ILE A 161 -2.19 -16.19 -5.51
N ALA A 162 -1.89 -16.74 -4.33
CA ALA A 162 -1.26 -18.05 -4.19
C ALA A 162 -2.04 -19.19 -4.90
N PRO A 163 -3.38 -19.26 -4.83
CA PRO A 163 -4.15 -20.28 -5.57
C PRO A 163 -4.03 -20.19 -7.10
N GLN A 164 -3.57 -19.06 -7.65
CA GLN A 164 -3.35 -18.86 -9.08
C GLN A 164 -1.96 -19.32 -9.52
N MET A 165 -1.08 -19.66 -8.58
CA MET A 165 0.31 -20.04 -8.84
C MET A 165 0.69 -21.32 -8.06
N PRO A 166 0.09 -22.48 -8.37
CA PRO A 166 0.36 -23.72 -7.65
C PRO A 166 1.85 -24.07 -7.63
N GLY A 167 2.37 -24.47 -6.48
CA GLY A 167 3.79 -24.79 -6.26
C GLY A 167 4.69 -23.58 -5.98
N LYS A 168 4.14 -22.36 -6.01
CA LYS A 168 4.88 -21.10 -5.77
C LYS A 168 4.37 -20.36 -4.53
N GLU A 169 3.62 -21.02 -3.67
CA GLU A 169 2.99 -20.47 -2.47
C GLU A 169 4.03 -19.79 -1.57
N TYR A 170 5.15 -20.47 -1.29
CA TYR A 170 6.29 -19.91 -0.54
C TYR A 170 6.90 -18.67 -1.19
N GLY A 171 7.00 -18.65 -2.52
CA GLY A 171 7.51 -17.47 -3.26
C GLY A 171 6.56 -16.28 -3.15
N VAL A 172 5.24 -16.52 -3.31
CA VAL A 172 4.21 -15.48 -3.18
C VAL A 172 4.16 -14.95 -1.74
N GLY A 173 4.19 -15.82 -0.74
CA GLY A 173 4.22 -15.40 0.66
C GLY A 173 5.50 -14.63 1.01
N ALA A 174 6.66 -15.03 0.48
CA ALA A 174 7.90 -14.29 0.69
C ALA A 174 7.87 -12.89 0.08
N ALA A 175 7.33 -12.75 -1.13
CA ALA A 175 7.12 -11.45 -1.79
C ALA A 175 6.20 -10.51 -1.00
N LEU A 176 5.22 -11.06 -0.26
CA LEU A 176 4.25 -10.26 0.47
C LEU A 176 4.68 -9.94 1.90
N PHE A 177 5.36 -10.86 2.59
CA PHE A 177 5.64 -10.73 4.01
C PHE A 177 7.07 -10.30 4.35
N PHE A 178 8.04 -10.53 3.46
CA PHE A 178 9.47 -10.40 3.78
C PHE A 178 10.24 -9.40 2.91
N ILE A 179 9.60 -8.69 1.98
CA ILE A 179 10.26 -7.54 1.32
C ILE A 179 10.50 -6.45 2.39
N PRO A 180 11.75 -5.99 2.60
CA PRO A 180 12.10 -5.05 3.67
C PRO A 180 11.22 -3.80 3.71
N SER A 181 10.97 -3.15 2.58
CA SER A 181 10.12 -1.96 2.48
C SER A 181 8.67 -2.27 2.87
N VAL A 182 8.13 -3.42 2.46
CA VAL A 182 6.76 -3.85 2.79
C VAL A 182 6.64 -4.11 4.29
N LEU A 183 7.67 -4.74 4.87
CA LEU A 183 7.75 -4.99 6.30
C LEU A 183 7.87 -3.68 7.08
N PHE A 184 8.76 -2.76 6.66
CA PHE A 184 9.05 -1.53 7.38
C PHE A 184 7.92 -0.50 7.28
N TRP A 185 7.58 -0.07 6.07
CA TRP A 185 6.54 0.96 5.87
C TRP A 185 5.14 0.43 6.16
N GLY A 186 4.91 -0.87 5.93
CA GLY A 186 3.62 -1.50 6.25
C GLY A 186 3.40 -1.77 7.75
N SER A 187 4.36 -1.47 8.63
CA SER A 187 4.25 -1.75 10.08
C SER A 187 4.13 -0.50 10.95
N GLY A 188 4.19 0.69 10.34
CA GLY A 188 4.03 1.96 11.04
C GLY A 188 2.57 2.41 11.21
N VAL A 189 2.34 3.33 12.15
CA VAL A 189 1.09 4.11 12.27
C VAL A 189 1.08 5.22 11.21
N ILE A 190 1.23 4.81 9.96
CA ILE A 190 1.27 5.64 8.76
C ILE A 190 0.34 5.04 7.70
N LYS A 191 0.13 5.78 6.60
CA LYS A 191 -0.86 5.46 5.56
C LYS A 191 -0.66 4.08 4.93
N GLU A 192 0.57 3.62 4.81
CA GLU A 192 0.92 2.34 4.16
C GLU A 192 0.32 1.12 4.87
N SER A 193 0.14 1.16 6.20
CA SER A 193 -0.44 0.04 6.95
C SER A 193 -1.91 -0.21 6.57
N LEU A 194 -2.73 0.86 6.58
CA LEU A 194 -4.13 0.85 6.15
C LEU A 194 -4.28 0.65 4.64
N LEU A 195 -3.32 1.14 3.85
CA LEU A 195 -3.28 0.88 2.42
C LEU A 195 -3.16 -0.62 2.13
N PHE A 196 -2.25 -1.33 2.80
CA PHE A 196 -2.12 -2.78 2.60
C PHE A 196 -3.38 -3.54 3.03
N PHE A 197 -4.00 -3.13 4.14
CA PHE A 197 -5.30 -3.66 4.56
C PHE A 197 -6.35 -3.55 3.46
N ALA A 198 -6.55 -2.34 2.93
CA ALA A 198 -7.57 -2.06 1.94
C ALA A 198 -7.26 -2.71 0.58
N LEU A 199 -6.02 -2.58 0.09
CA LEU A 199 -5.58 -3.14 -1.18
C LEU A 199 -5.72 -4.65 -1.20
N GLY A 200 -5.17 -5.35 -0.19
CA GLY A 200 -5.20 -6.80 -0.16
C GLY A 200 -6.61 -7.38 0.01
N SER A 201 -7.42 -6.76 0.86
CA SER A 201 -8.82 -7.17 1.06
C SER A 201 -9.67 -6.93 -0.19
N LEU A 202 -9.47 -5.80 -0.88
CA LEU A 202 -10.14 -5.48 -2.14
C LEU A 202 -9.79 -6.49 -3.23
N VAL A 203 -8.49 -6.77 -3.45
CA VAL A 203 -8.04 -7.76 -4.43
C VAL A 203 -8.61 -9.13 -4.11
N MET A 204 -8.53 -9.59 -2.86
CA MET A 204 -9.09 -10.87 -2.44
C MET A 204 -10.58 -10.96 -2.77
N GLN A 205 -11.36 -9.93 -2.45
CA GLN A 205 -12.80 -9.96 -2.68
C GLN A 205 -13.16 -9.96 -4.17
N VAL A 206 -12.42 -9.21 -5.00
CA VAL A 206 -12.57 -9.24 -6.46
C VAL A 206 -12.26 -10.64 -7.02
N PHE A 207 -11.20 -11.30 -6.55
CA PHE A 207 -10.88 -12.67 -6.95
C PHE A 207 -11.94 -13.68 -6.48
N ARG A 208 -12.52 -13.50 -5.29
CA ARG A 208 -13.64 -14.31 -4.82
C ARG A 208 -14.87 -14.15 -5.72
N TRP A 209 -15.18 -12.93 -6.14
CA TRP A 209 -16.29 -12.65 -7.07
C TRP A 209 -16.05 -13.21 -8.47
N MET A 210 -14.81 -13.24 -8.95
CA MET A 210 -14.48 -13.92 -10.21
C MET A 210 -14.84 -15.42 -10.18
N ARG A 211 -14.71 -16.07 -9.02
CA ARG A 211 -14.97 -17.51 -8.86
C ARG A 211 -16.41 -17.84 -8.49
N ASN A 212 -16.98 -17.08 -7.56
CA ASN A 212 -18.25 -17.42 -6.90
C ASN A 212 -19.39 -16.43 -7.21
N GLY A 213 -19.11 -15.34 -7.93
CA GLY A 213 -20.06 -14.24 -8.14
C GLY A 213 -20.13 -13.24 -6.96
N PRO A 214 -20.80 -12.10 -7.16
CA PRO A 214 -20.95 -11.06 -6.14
C PRO A 214 -21.88 -11.47 -5.00
N ASP A 215 -21.57 -11.00 -3.79
CA ASP A 215 -22.33 -11.25 -2.56
C ASP A 215 -22.38 -9.98 -1.70
N LEU A 216 -23.42 -9.82 -0.85
CA LEU A 216 -23.62 -8.59 -0.08
C LEU A 216 -22.46 -8.30 0.89
N ARG A 217 -21.94 -9.33 1.59
CA ARG A 217 -20.82 -9.13 2.52
C ARG A 217 -19.57 -8.68 1.77
N GLY A 218 -19.29 -9.33 0.64
CA GLY A 218 -18.26 -8.91 -0.28
C GLY A 218 -18.44 -7.47 -0.79
N ALA A 219 -19.67 -7.06 -1.08
CA ALA A 219 -19.96 -5.73 -1.60
C ALA A 219 -19.69 -4.65 -0.56
N LEU A 220 -20.03 -4.91 0.71
CA LEU A 220 -19.70 -4.02 1.82
C LEU A 220 -18.19 -3.92 2.05
N ILE A 221 -17.44 -5.04 1.92
CA ILE A 221 -15.96 -5.03 1.99
C ILE A 221 -15.37 -4.21 0.84
N VAL A 222 -15.85 -4.42 -0.39
CA VAL A 222 -15.38 -3.67 -1.57
C VAL A 222 -15.68 -2.19 -1.43
N LEU A 223 -16.88 -1.81 -0.98
CA LEU A 223 -17.24 -0.43 -0.70
C LEU A 223 -16.31 0.19 0.34
N LEU A 224 -16.14 -0.47 1.49
CA LEU A 224 -15.26 -0.01 2.56
C LEU A 224 -13.81 0.18 2.08
N CYS A 225 -13.23 -0.83 1.41
CA CYS A 225 -11.84 -0.77 0.96
C CYS A 225 -11.63 0.23 -0.17
N THR A 226 -12.60 0.38 -1.08
CA THR A 226 -12.55 1.38 -2.16
C THR A 226 -12.60 2.79 -1.58
N THR A 227 -13.53 3.05 -0.64
CA THR A 227 -13.63 4.33 0.05
C THR A 227 -12.35 4.64 0.85
N LEU A 228 -11.81 3.64 1.56
CA LEU A 228 -10.58 3.79 2.32
C LEU A 228 -9.38 4.11 1.41
N LEU A 229 -9.24 3.42 0.27
CA LEU A 229 -8.18 3.72 -0.71
C LEU A 229 -8.38 5.07 -1.40
N PHE A 230 -9.63 5.46 -1.67
CA PHE A 230 -9.94 6.77 -2.26
C PHE A 230 -9.42 7.90 -1.37
N PHE A 231 -9.70 7.84 -0.06
CA PHE A 231 -9.27 8.87 0.88
C PHE A 231 -7.81 8.76 1.35
N LEU A 232 -7.21 7.56 1.31
CA LEU A 232 -5.79 7.38 1.66
C LEU A 232 -4.87 7.69 0.48
N LYS A 233 -5.07 7.00 -0.65
CA LYS A 233 -4.20 7.04 -1.82
C LYS A 233 -4.98 6.73 -3.09
N PHE A 234 -5.76 7.71 -3.55
CA PHE A 234 -6.56 7.60 -4.76
C PHE A 234 -5.77 7.09 -5.98
N TYR A 235 -4.53 7.55 -6.15
CA TYR A 235 -3.67 7.14 -7.27
C TYR A 235 -3.35 5.63 -7.27
N VAL A 236 -3.29 4.98 -6.10
CA VAL A 236 -3.09 3.52 -5.99
C VAL A 236 -4.34 2.78 -6.44
N LEU A 237 -5.52 3.26 -6.04
CA LEU A 237 -6.81 2.70 -6.47
C LEU A 237 -6.97 2.79 -7.99
N VAL A 238 -6.76 3.98 -8.57
CA VAL A 238 -6.89 4.21 -10.01
C VAL A 238 -5.88 3.39 -10.82
N SER A 239 -4.67 3.17 -10.28
CA SER A 239 -3.67 2.32 -10.94
C SER A 239 -4.04 0.84 -10.95
N MET A 240 -4.83 0.38 -9.97
CA MET A 240 -5.17 -1.05 -9.82
C MET A 240 -6.43 -1.45 -10.62
N ILE A 241 -7.42 -0.56 -10.70
CA ILE A 241 -8.74 -0.86 -11.32
C ILE A 241 -8.63 -1.36 -12.77
N PRO A 242 -7.90 -0.70 -13.69
CA PRO A 242 -7.86 -1.14 -15.10
C PRO A 242 -7.34 -2.57 -15.26
N GLY A 243 -6.28 -2.91 -14.51
CA GLY A 243 -5.70 -4.25 -14.51
C GLY A 243 -6.67 -5.32 -13.97
N LEU A 244 -7.37 -5.01 -12.87
CA LEU A 244 -8.38 -5.92 -12.29
C LEU A 244 -9.57 -6.14 -13.23
N LEU A 245 -10.05 -5.09 -13.91
CA LEU A 245 -11.14 -5.19 -14.87
C LEU A 245 -10.73 -5.99 -16.11
N ALA A 246 -9.53 -5.76 -16.64
CA ALA A 246 -8.99 -6.55 -17.75
C ALA A 246 -8.83 -8.02 -17.37
N LEU A 247 -8.34 -8.31 -16.17
CA LEU A 247 -8.26 -9.66 -15.62
C LEU A 247 -9.65 -10.30 -15.52
N TYR A 248 -10.62 -9.59 -14.93
CA TYR A 248 -12.01 -10.05 -14.80
C TYR A 248 -12.60 -10.42 -16.16
N TRP A 249 -12.44 -9.55 -17.16
CA TRP A 249 -12.90 -9.80 -18.52
C TRP A 249 -12.23 -11.04 -19.15
N CYS A 250 -10.91 -11.19 -18.93
CA CYS A 250 -10.16 -12.36 -19.40
C CYS A 250 -10.64 -13.68 -18.76
N ARG A 251 -11.02 -13.68 -17.47
CA ARG A 251 -11.52 -14.88 -16.79
C ARG A 251 -12.93 -15.28 -17.23
N ARG A 252 -13.76 -14.31 -17.64
CA ARG A 252 -15.16 -14.57 -18.00
C ARG A 252 -15.40 -14.92 -19.46
N SER A 253 -14.45 -14.62 -20.34
CA SER A 253 -14.64 -14.77 -21.79
C SER A 253 -13.44 -15.44 -22.46
N ARG A 254 -13.67 -16.27 -23.49
CA ARG A 254 -12.59 -16.87 -24.30
C ARG A 254 -12.02 -15.86 -25.28
N GLY A 255 -10.70 -15.75 -25.41
CA GLY A 255 -10.06 -14.83 -26.35
C GLY A 255 -8.60 -14.53 -26.00
N ARG A 256 -7.94 -13.72 -26.84
CA ARG A 256 -6.54 -13.34 -26.62
C ARG A 256 -6.43 -12.35 -25.47
N VAL A 257 -5.47 -12.59 -24.57
CA VAL A 257 -5.29 -11.82 -23.32
C VAL A 257 -4.80 -10.40 -23.61
N PHE A 258 -3.72 -10.25 -24.40
CA PHE A 258 -3.11 -8.96 -24.71
C PHE A 258 -4.06 -7.86 -25.23
N PRO A 259 -4.89 -8.08 -26.28
CA PRO A 259 -5.75 -7.03 -26.80
C PRO A 259 -6.82 -6.58 -25.80
N ARG A 260 -7.23 -7.42 -24.85
CA ARG A 260 -8.16 -7.03 -23.78
C ARG A 260 -7.52 -6.08 -22.79
N PHE A 261 -6.31 -6.40 -22.35
CA PHE A 261 -5.54 -5.50 -21.49
C PHE A 261 -5.28 -4.17 -22.21
N ALA A 262 -4.82 -4.21 -23.46
CA ALA A 262 -4.61 -3.00 -24.26
C ALA A 262 -5.90 -2.20 -24.43
N GLY A 263 -7.03 -2.85 -24.74
CA GLY A 263 -8.33 -2.20 -24.90
C GLY A 263 -8.85 -1.56 -23.61
N VAL A 264 -8.74 -2.23 -22.46
CA VAL A 264 -9.15 -1.66 -21.17
C VAL A 264 -8.24 -0.50 -20.78
N LEU A 265 -6.91 -0.63 -20.93
CA LEU A 265 -5.99 0.47 -20.64
C LEU A 265 -6.22 1.67 -21.56
N ALA A 266 -6.45 1.44 -22.86
CA ALA A 266 -6.77 2.49 -23.82
C ALA A 266 -8.11 3.17 -23.50
N LEU A 267 -9.12 2.40 -23.08
CA LEU A 267 -10.41 2.95 -22.64
C LEU A 267 -10.23 3.85 -21.40
N PHE A 268 -9.48 3.40 -20.39
CA PHE A 268 -9.22 4.19 -19.20
C PHE A 268 -8.39 5.45 -19.50
N ALA A 269 -7.40 5.36 -20.39
CA ALA A 269 -6.65 6.51 -20.85
C ALA A 269 -7.56 7.51 -21.60
N LEU A 270 -8.44 7.02 -22.48
CA LEU A 270 -9.41 7.85 -23.18
C LEU A 270 -10.35 8.56 -22.21
N ILE A 271 -10.90 7.84 -21.22
CA ILE A 271 -11.75 8.43 -20.18
C ILE A 271 -10.98 9.50 -19.41
N ALA A 272 -9.75 9.20 -18.95
CA ALA A 272 -8.94 10.14 -18.18
C ALA A 272 -8.61 11.42 -18.97
N LEU A 273 -8.34 11.32 -20.27
CA LEU A 273 -8.05 12.47 -21.14
C LEU A 273 -9.28 13.30 -21.50
N ASN A 274 -10.48 12.74 -21.37
CA ASN A 274 -11.74 13.39 -21.77
C ASN A 274 -12.70 13.66 -20.60
N VAL A 275 -12.31 13.33 -19.36
CA VAL A 275 -13.18 13.51 -18.19
C VAL A 275 -13.61 14.96 -17.97
N GLN A 276 -12.82 15.93 -18.44
CA GLN A 276 -13.15 17.37 -18.40
C GLN A 276 -14.46 17.72 -19.11
N TYR A 277 -14.90 16.92 -20.08
CA TYR A 277 -16.19 17.12 -20.77
C TYR A 277 -17.38 16.59 -19.97
N ILE A 278 -17.12 15.70 -19.00
CA ILE A 278 -18.13 15.14 -18.09
C ILE A 278 -18.18 15.97 -16.82
N ILE A 279 -17.02 16.36 -16.30
CA ILE A 279 -16.84 17.17 -15.11
C ILE A 279 -16.11 18.44 -15.52
N PRO A 280 -16.84 19.52 -15.84
CA PRO A 280 -16.25 20.79 -16.26
C PRO A 280 -15.19 21.27 -15.26
N GLY A 281 -14.01 21.63 -15.77
CA GLY A 281 -12.87 22.08 -14.96
C GLY A 281 -12.00 20.96 -14.37
N PHE A 282 -12.30 19.68 -14.61
CA PHE A 282 -11.49 18.57 -14.14
C PHE A 282 -10.63 17.98 -15.28
N ASN A 283 -9.45 18.56 -15.53
CA ASN A 283 -8.47 18.02 -16.47
C ASN A 283 -7.40 17.21 -15.72
N VAL A 284 -7.30 15.91 -16.00
CA VAL A 284 -6.35 15.01 -15.32
C VAL A 284 -4.89 15.42 -15.52
N LEU A 285 -4.53 15.91 -16.71
CA LEU A 285 -3.15 16.34 -17.00
C LEU A 285 -2.80 17.60 -16.20
N GLU A 286 -3.74 18.54 -16.07
CA GLU A 286 -3.56 19.71 -15.22
C GLU A 286 -3.48 19.34 -13.75
N VAL A 287 -4.36 18.45 -13.26
CA VAL A 287 -4.30 17.96 -11.87
C VAL A 287 -2.95 17.32 -11.56
N LEU A 288 -2.42 16.48 -12.46
CA LEU A 288 -1.10 15.87 -12.30
C LEU A 288 0.02 16.91 -12.36
N TYR A 289 -0.08 17.90 -13.25
CA TYR A 289 0.87 19.00 -13.35
C TYR A 289 0.90 19.84 -12.07
N TRP A 290 -0.25 20.21 -11.52
CA TRP A 290 -0.33 20.96 -10.26
C TRP A 290 0.18 20.12 -9.09
N LYS A 291 -0.18 18.84 -9.00
CA LYS A 291 0.37 17.95 -7.96
C LYS A 291 1.88 17.81 -8.05
N HIS A 292 2.44 17.73 -9.26
CA HIS A 292 3.88 17.74 -9.47
C HIS A 292 4.51 19.05 -8.96
N ARG A 293 3.94 20.20 -9.36
CA ARG A 293 4.45 21.53 -8.98
C ARG A 293 4.34 21.79 -7.47
N ASP A 294 3.21 21.46 -6.86
CA ASP A 294 2.98 21.64 -5.42
C ASP A 294 3.99 20.83 -4.61
N PHE A 295 4.26 19.59 -5.03
CA PHE A 295 5.17 18.71 -4.32
C PHE A 295 6.65 19.09 -4.54
N ILE A 296 6.99 19.72 -5.68
CA ILE A 296 8.29 20.40 -5.87
C ILE A 296 8.41 21.60 -4.93
N GLY A 297 7.40 22.46 -4.87
CA GLY A 297 7.39 23.64 -4.00
C GLY A 297 7.54 23.26 -2.53
N LEU A 298 6.86 22.20 -2.10
CA LEU A 298 7.01 21.63 -0.75
C LEU A 298 8.42 21.08 -0.51
N ALA A 299 8.99 20.36 -1.47
CA ALA A 299 10.33 19.80 -1.32
C ALA A 299 11.40 20.89 -1.21
N GLN A 300 11.23 21.99 -1.94
CA GLN A 300 12.10 23.17 -1.87
C GLN A 300 11.91 23.95 -0.57
N SER A 301 10.67 24.12 -0.09
CA SER A 301 10.41 24.84 1.18
C SER A 301 10.89 24.07 2.41
N MET A 302 10.99 22.75 2.32
CA MET A 302 11.50 21.88 3.38
C MET A 302 13.01 21.59 3.28
N ASP A 303 13.75 22.18 2.34
CA ASP A 303 15.16 21.89 2.07
C ASP A 303 15.48 20.38 2.03
N SER A 304 14.65 19.62 1.29
CA SER A 304 14.72 18.16 1.28
C SER A 304 16.06 17.65 0.74
N GLY A 305 16.88 17.05 1.61
CA GLY A 305 18.22 16.55 1.27
C GLY A 305 18.28 15.43 0.21
N SER A 306 17.14 14.87 -0.21
CA SER A 306 17.06 13.86 -1.29
C SER A 306 16.18 14.32 -2.46
N PHE A 307 16.13 15.64 -2.69
CA PHE A 307 15.45 16.25 -3.83
C PHE A 307 16.16 15.90 -5.13
N LEU A 308 15.38 15.44 -6.11
CA LEU A 308 15.80 15.22 -7.48
C LEU A 308 15.37 16.40 -8.34
N ASP A 309 16.24 16.85 -9.24
CA ASP A 309 15.86 17.79 -10.29
C ASP A 309 14.82 17.13 -11.22
N PRO A 310 13.55 17.53 -11.14
CA PRO A 310 12.51 16.87 -11.89
C PRO A 310 12.47 17.37 -13.33
N VAL A 311 12.10 16.47 -14.25
CA VAL A 311 11.78 16.87 -15.63
C VAL A 311 10.55 17.78 -15.58
N SER A 312 10.69 19.00 -16.10
CA SER A 312 9.58 19.96 -16.19
C SER A 312 8.41 19.34 -16.95
N LEU A 313 7.29 19.15 -16.25
CA LEU A 313 6.03 18.73 -16.85
C LEU A 313 5.22 19.93 -17.33
N ARG A 314 4.54 19.77 -18.46
CA ARG A 314 3.47 20.65 -18.95
C ARG A 314 2.17 19.85 -19.03
N PRO A 315 0.99 20.49 -18.93
CA PRO A 315 -0.30 19.80 -19.00
C PRO A 315 -0.67 19.39 -20.44
N ASP A 316 0.26 18.75 -21.17
CA ASP A 316 0.07 18.22 -22.51
C ASP A 316 0.49 16.75 -22.59
N ILE A 317 -0.22 15.97 -23.43
CA ILE A 317 -0.02 14.52 -23.53
C ILE A 317 1.45 14.19 -23.87
N TRP A 318 2.07 14.97 -24.75
CA TRP A 318 3.44 14.69 -25.20
C TRP A 318 4.49 14.95 -24.13
N SER A 319 4.29 15.92 -23.26
CA SER A 319 5.13 16.15 -22.09
C SER A 319 5.12 14.93 -21.17
N PHE A 320 3.95 14.38 -20.87
CA PHE A 320 3.85 13.17 -20.03
C PHE A 320 4.48 11.96 -20.73
N VAL A 321 4.20 11.73 -22.01
CA VAL A 321 4.81 10.62 -22.77
C VAL A 321 6.34 10.70 -22.80
N LYS A 322 6.90 11.90 -23.01
CA LYS A 322 8.37 12.12 -22.99
C LYS A 322 8.97 11.92 -21.59
N ALA A 323 8.24 12.28 -20.55
CA ALA A 323 8.68 12.08 -19.17
C ALA A 323 8.51 10.63 -18.66
N ALA A 324 7.67 9.82 -19.32
CA ALA A 324 7.33 8.46 -18.87
C ALA A 324 8.55 7.57 -18.61
N PRO A 325 9.57 7.48 -19.49
CA PRO A 325 10.74 6.63 -19.24
C PRO A 325 11.51 7.06 -17.99
N HIS A 326 11.63 8.35 -17.75
CA HIS A 326 12.30 8.90 -16.58
C HIS A 326 11.49 8.65 -15.30
N ALA A 327 10.16 8.81 -15.34
CA ALA A 327 9.27 8.51 -14.21
C ALA A 327 9.35 7.03 -13.79
N LEU A 328 9.37 6.11 -14.77
CA LEU A 328 9.57 4.69 -14.53
C LEU A 328 10.95 4.40 -13.94
N TYR A 329 11.99 5.05 -14.46
CA TYR A 329 13.34 4.91 -13.96
C TYR A 329 13.48 5.33 -12.50
N ILE A 330 13.01 6.54 -12.15
CA ILE A 330 13.08 7.05 -10.78
C ILE A 330 12.35 6.10 -9.82
N THR A 331 11.15 5.66 -10.17
CA THR A 331 10.35 4.82 -9.26
C THR A 331 10.99 3.45 -9.04
N LEU A 332 11.38 2.77 -10.11
CA LEU A 332 11.84 1.38 -10.05
C LEU A 332 13.32 1.27 -9.68
N PHE A 333 14.16 2.14 -10.22
CA PHE A 333 15.62 2.06 -10.15
C PHE A 333 16.26 3.22 -9.38
N GLY A 334 15.58 4.36 -9.24
CA GLY A 334 16.10 5.55 -8.56
C GLY A 334 16.72 5.27 -7.19
N PRO A 335 16.13 4.43 -6.32
CA PRO A 335 16.70 4.18 -4.99
C PRO A 335 18.07 3.50 -4.99
N ILE A 336 18.56 2.98 -6.12
CA ILE A 336 19.95 2.51 -6.23
C ILE A 336 20.94 3.64 -5.93
N HIS A 337 20.59 4.88 -6.26
CA HIS A 337 21.46 6.05 -6.09
C HIS A 337 21.36 6.70 -4.71
N THR A 338 20.43 6.25 -3.85
CA THR A 338 20.22 6.86 -2.52
C THR A 338 21.16 6.30 -1.46
N ALA A 339 22.20 5.56 -1.84
CA ALA A 339 23.12 4.93 -0.90
C ALA A 339 23.87 5.94 -0.01
N THR A 340 24.03 7.17 -0.49
CA THR A 340 24.66 8.28 0.22
C THR A 340 23.71 9.04 1.17
N ASP A 341 22.41 8.82 1.07
CA ASP A 341 21.38 9.61 1.76
C ASP A 341 21.08 9.07 3.19
N GLY A 342 22.07 8.44 3.81
CA GLY A 342 21.98 7.81 5.12
C GLY A 342 21.49 6.36 5.11
N LEU A 343 21.25 5.81 6.31
CA LEU A 343 20.97 4.38 6.52
C LEU A 343 19.73 3.90 5.75
N LEU A 344 18.64 4.67 5.78
CA LEU A 344 17.40 4.31 5.09
C LEU A 344 17.59 4.31 3.57
N GLY A 345 18.34 5.28 3.04
CA GLY A 345 18.69 5.37 1.62
C GLY A 345 19.55 4.19 1.17
N ALA A 346 20.55 3.80 1.97
CA ALA A 346 21.38 2.62 1.71
C ALA A 346 20.57 1.31 1.73
N MET A 347 19.67 1.14 2.70
CA MET A 347 18.77 -0.02 2.75
C MET A 347 17.86 -0.11 1.53
N ALA A 348 17.31 1.02 1.07
CA ALA A 348 16.47 1.08 -0.11
C ALA A 348 17.24 0.77 -1.41
N GLY A 349 18.48 1.23 -1.52
CA GLY A 349 19.37 0.89 -2.65
C GLY A 349 19.71 -0.58 -2.69
N MET A 350 20.12 -1.16 -1.56
CA MET A 350 20.40 -2.59 -1.43
C MET A 350 19.17 -3.45 -1.75
N GLU A 351 17.97 -3.08 -1.27
CA GLU A 351 16.73 -3.76 -1.61
C GLU A 351 16.50 -3.75 -3.12
N THR A 352 16.69 -2.61 -3.78
CA THR A 352 16.48 -2.48 -5.23
C THR A 352 17.44 -3.37 -6.00
N ILE A 353 18.74 -3.37 -5.62
CA ILE A 353 19.75 -4.24 -6.24
C ILE A 353 19.39 -5.72 -6.02
N ALA A 354 18.98 -6.10 -4.81
CA ALA A 354 18.58 -7.46 -4.49
C ALA A 354 17.34 -7.90 -5.28
N LEU A 355 16.34 -7.03 -5.43
CA LEU A 355 15.16 -7.28 -6.26
C LEU A 355 15.55 -7.46 -7.73
N LEU A 356 16.45 -6.62 -8.27
CA LEU A 356 16.92 -6.76 -9.65
C LEU A 356 17.71 -8.06 -9.86
N ALA A 357 18.59 -8.42 -8.92
CA ALA A 357 19.30 -9.68 -8.95
C ALA A 357 18.31 -10.86 -8.92
N LEU A 358 17.29 -10.80 -8.06
CA LEU A 358 16.23 -11.81 -8.00
C LEU A 358 15.47 -11.93 -9.32
N VAL A 359 15.12 -10.79 -9.95
CA VAL A 359 14.44 -10.79 -11.25
C VAL A 359 15.31 -11.45 -12.32
N VAL A 360 16.60 -11.11 -12.40
CA VAL A 360 17.53 -11.71 -13.35
C VAL A 360 17.69 -13.22 -13.10
N LEU A 361 17.80 -13.65 -11.84
CA LEU A 361 17.95 -15.06 -11.48
C LEU A 361 16.71 -15.88 -11.86
N ILE A 362 15.51 -15.35 -11.63
CA ILE A 362 14.26 -16.02 -11.99
C ILE A 362 14.11 -16.12 -13.52
N LEU A 363 14.40 -15.03 -14.24
CA LEU A 363 14.29 -15.02 -15.71
C LEU A 363 15.29 -15.95 -16.41
N ARG A 364 16.43 -16.26 -15.78
CA ARG A 364 17.38 -17.28 -16.27
C ARG A 364 16.81 -18.70 -16.18
N ARG A 365 15.92 -18.97 -15.22
CA ARG A 365 15.25 -20.28 -15.02
C ARG A 365 13.79 -20.22 -15.50
N ARG A 366 13.58 -19.69 -16.71
CA ARG A 366 12.25 -19.47 -17.28
C ARG A 366 11.59 -20.77 -17.74
N ARG A 367 10.31 -20.92 -17.45
CA ARG A 367 9.42 -21.90 -18.08
C ARG A 367 9.03 -21.48 -19.50
N SER A 368 8.44 -22.44 -20.21
CA SER A 368 7.68 -22.15 -21.43
C SER A 368 6.55 -21.16 -21.16
N LEU A 369 6.40 -20.17 -22.03
CA LEU A 369 5.33 -19.16 -21.95
C LEU A 369 3.92 -19.77 -22.00
N ALA A 370 3.78 -21.00 -22.52
CA ALA A 370 2.50 -21.70 -22.62
C ALA A 370 1.93 -22.10 -21.26
N GLU A 371 2.76 -22.23 -20.23
CA GLU A 371 2.35 -22.64 -18.88
C GLU A 371 2.10 -21.44 -17.95
N VAL A 372 2.35 -20.22 -18.42
CA VAL A 372 2.23 -19.00 -17.62
C VAL A 372 0.82 -18.45 -17.71
N ASP A 373 0.22 -18.15 -16.56
CA ASP A 373 -1.02 -17.37 -16.51
C ASP A 373 -0.74 -15.91 -16.92
N LEU A 374 -0.75 -15.68 -18.22
CA LEU A 374 -0.45 -14.40 -18.82
C LEU A 374 -1.40 -13.29 -18.35
N ALA A 375 -2.66 -13.62 -18.02
CA ALA A 375 -3.62 -12.63 -17.53
C ALA A 375 -3.22 -12.13 -16.13
N LEU A 376 -2.77 -13.02 -15.25
CA LEU A 376 -2.26 -12.64 -13.94
C LEU A 376 -0.98 -11.78 -14.04
N VAL A 377 -0.07 -12.15 -14.94
CA VAL A 377 1.16 -11.39 -15.19
C VAL A 377 0.84 -9.99 -15.69
N LEU A 378 -0.03 -9.85 -16.70
CA LEU A 378 -0.42 -8.55 -17.24
C LEU A 378 -1.18 -7.71 -16.22
N TYR A 379 -1.95 -8.31 -15.32
CA TYR A 379 -2.52 -7.61 -14.17
C TYR A 379 -1.42 -7.00 -13.29
N CYS A 380 -0.44 -7.80 -12.85
CA CYS A 380 0.64 -7.32 -12.01
C CYS A 380 1.47 -6.23 -12.72
N LEU A 381 1.82 -6.43 -14.00
CA LEU A 381 2.58 -5.47 -14.79
C LEU A 381 1.82 -4.18 -15.06
N SER A 382 0.51 -4.24 -15.33
CA SER A 382 -0.30 -3.03 -15.53
C SER A 382 -0.40 -2.19 -14.24
N PHE A 383 -0.57 -2.83 -13.08
CA PHE A 383 -0.55 -2.14 -11.80
C PHE A 383 0.81 -1.51 -11.51
N VAL A 384 1.90 -2.27 -11.69
CA VAL A 384 3.29 -1.78 -11.53
C VAL A 384 3.57 -0.60 -12.46
N LEU A 385 3.19 -0.69 -13.74
CA LEU A 385 3.40 0.36 -14.73
C LEU A 385 2.65 1.64 -14.35
N LEU A 386 1.34 1.56 -14.14
CA LEU A 386 0.51 2.73 -13.86
C LEU A 386 0.92 3.41 -12.54
N LEU A 387 1.16 2.61 -11.49
CA LEU A 387 1.56 3.15 -10.20
C LEU A 387 2.97 3.77 -10.26
N SER A 388 3.89 3.18 -11.01
CA SER A 388 5.22 3.76 -11.20
C SER A 388 5.18 5.09 -11.97
N LEU A 389 4.31 5.20 -12.97
CA LEU A 389 4.11 6.47 -13.67
C LEU A 389 3.55 7.54 -12.72
N MET A 390 2.51 7.22 -11.94
CA MET A 390 1.92 8.18 -11.01
C MET A 390 2.92 8.68 -9.96
N ILE A 391 3.72 7.78 -9.38
CA ILE A 391 4.75 8.14 -8.39
C ILE A 391 5.85 8.97 -9.05
N GLY A 392 6.42 8.48 -10.16
CA GLY A 392 7.54 9.15 -10.83
C GLY A 392 7.19 10.51 -11.44
N TYR A 393 5.93 10.76 -11.81
CA TYR A 393 5.49 12.08 -12.26
C TYR A 393 5.28 13.06 -11.13
N THR A 394 4.93 12.63 -9.92
CA THR A 394 4.48 13.54 -8.86
C THR A 394 5.47 13.70 -7.72
N THR A 395 6.43 12.79 -7.57
CA THR A 395 7.29 12.70 -6.39
C THR A 395 8.76 12.96 -6.74
N PRO A 396 9.33 14.16 -6.53
CA PRO A 396 10.72 14.49 -6.79
C PRO A 396 11.63 14.20 -5.58
N VAL A 397 11.11 13.65 -4.49
CA VAL A 397 11.89 13.35 -3.27
C VAL A 397 12.11 11.84 -3.15
N MET A 398 13.36 11.40 -3.18
CA MET A 398 13.68 9.97 -3.19
C MET A 398 13.21 9.23 -1.94
N GLY A 399 13.32 9.84 -0.75
CA GLY A 399 12.79 9.24 0.48
C GLY A 399 11.29 8.95 0.39
N ALA A 400 10.52 9.82 -0.25
CA ALA A 400 9.08 9.61 -0.48
C ALA A 400 8.83 8.53 -1.55
N VAL A 401 9.65 8.48 -2.62
CA VAL A 401 9.56 7.44 -3.67
C VAL A 401 9.74 6.05 -3.07
N VAL A 402 10.74 5.86 -2.20
CA VAL A 402 11.02 4.57 -1.52
C VAL A 402 9.79 4.08 -0.76
N ARG A 403 9.11 4.98 -0.04
CA ARG A 403 7.87 4.65 0.67
C ARG A 403 6.72 4.39 -0.29
N TYR A 404 6.48 5.27 -1.26
CA TYR A 404 5.30 5.24 -2.13
C TYR A 404 5.29 4.08 -3.10
N ARG A 405 6.46 3.56 -3.49
CA ARG A 405 6.56 2.35 -4.33
C ARG A 405 6.34 1.06 -3.54
N THR A 406 6.41 1.07 -2.21
CA THR A 406 6.25 -0.15 -1.39
C THR A 406 5.10 -1.09 -1.82
N PRO A 407 3.87 -0.62 -2.10
CA PRO A 407 2.78 -1.51 -2.53
C PRO A 407 2.95 -2.16 -3.91
N LEU A 408 3.81 -1.64 -4.79
CA LEU A 408 4.05 -2.26 -6.12
C LEU A 408 5.12 -3.35 -6.09
N LEU A 409 6.03 -3.34 -5.11
CA LEU A 409 7.15 -4.29 -5.05
C LEU A 409 6.70 -5.77 -5.00
N PRO A 410 5.68 -6.16 -4.20
CA PRO A 410 5.19 -7.54 -4.24
C PRO A 410 4.70 -7.95 -5.63
N PHE A 411 4.05 -7.04 -6.36
CA PHE A 411 3.53 -7.32 -7.70
C PHE A 411 4.63 -7.48 -8.74
N VAL A 412 5.77 -6.79 -8.59
CA VAL A 412 6.97 -7.03 -9.41
C VAL A 412 7.46 -8.46 -9.22
N VAL A 413 7.61 -8.88 -7.95
CA VAL A 413 8.11 -10.23 -7.63
C VAL A 413 7.11 -11.30 -8.08
N ILE A 414 5.80 -11.11 -7.84
CA ILE A 414 4.74 -12.02 -8.28
C ILE A 414 4.73 -12.18 -9.81
N ALA A 415 4.83 -11.07 -10.56
CA ALA A 415 4.87 -11.10 -12.02
C ALA A 415 6.05 -11.95 -12.53
N VAL A 416 7.22 -11.82 -11.90
CA VAL A 416 8.42 -12.55 -12.31
C VAL A 416 8.38 -14.00 -11.84
N LEU A 417 7.88 -14.27 -10.63
CA LEU A 417 7.65 -15.62 -10.13
C LEU A 417 6.74 -16.42 -11.05
N ALA A 418 5.78 -15.79 -11.75
CA ALA A 418 4.93 -16.48 -12.71
C ALA A 418 5.72 -17.20 -13.81
N PHE A 419 6.88 -16.66 -14.20
CA PHE A 419 7.77 -17.24 -15.21
C PHE A 419 8.75 -18.29 -14.68
N SER A 420 8.88 -18.46 -13.36
CA SER A 420 9.86 -19.38 -12.79
C SER A 420 9.47 -20.86 -12.99
N ASP A 421 10.46 -21.73 -13.20
CA ASP A 421 10.29 -23.19 -13.15
C ASP A 421 10.45 -23.77 -11.73
N VAL A 422 10.19 -22.96 -10.70
CA VAL A 422 10.21 -23.48 -9.33
C VAL A 422 8.93 -24.28 -9.14
N GLN A 423 8.91 -25.52 -9.66
CA GLN A 423 8.17 -26.59 -9.01
C GLN A 423 8.79 -26.69 -7.63
N SER A 424 8.02 -26.40 -6.58
CA SER A 424 8.43 -26.80 -5.23
C SER A 424 8.82 -28.27 -5.34
N SER A 425 10.10 -28.53 -5.10
CA SER A 425 10.62 -29.89 -5.03
C SER A 425 9.68 -30.63 -4.11
N THR A 426 8.92 -31.56 -4.70
CA THR A 426 8.01 -32.43 -4.00
C THR A 426 8.70 -32.86 -2.72
N VAL A 427 8.10 -32.54 -1.58
CA VAL A 427 8.14 -33.46 -0.46
C VAL A 427 7.66 -34.77 -1.06
N ARG A 428 8.60 -35.63 -1.48
CA ARG A 428 8.28 -37.01 -1.77
C ARG A 428 7.59 -37.49 -0.51
N PRO A 429 6.33 -37.95 -0.55
CA PRO A 429 5.79 -38.67 0.58
C PRO A 429 6.79 -39.80 0.83
N PHE A 430 7.44 -39.77 1.99
CA PHE A 430 8.38 -40.79 2.39
C PHE A 430 7.54 -42.06 2.51
N ASN A 431 7.56 -42.88 1.46
CA ASN A 431 6.86 -44.16 1.42
C ASN A 431 7.53 -45.07 2.45
N PHE A 432 7.02 -45.07 3.67
CA PHE A 432 7.18 -46.18 4.60
C PHE A 432 6.35 -47.35 4.07
N ASN A 433 6.88 -48.07 3.08
CA ASN A 433 6.51 -49.47 2.81
C ASN A 433 7.45 -50.06 1.76
N ARG A 434 8.72 -50.26 2.15
CA ARG A 434 9.60 -51.28 1.58
C ARG A 434 10.60 -51.78 2.62
N SER A 435 10.13 -52.71 3.44
CA SER A 435 10.90 -53.75 4.13
C SER A 435 9.87 -54.68 4.77
N GLY A 436 9.79 -55.98 4.52
CA GLY A 436 10.58 -56.88 3.71
C GLY A 436 9.78 -58.19 3.58
N THR A 437 10.37 -59.09 2.80
CA THR A 437 10.14 -60.54 2.74
C THR A 437 9.57 -61.20 3.98
#